data_AF-A0A2P6SB41-F1
#
_entry.id   AF-A0A2P6SB41-F1
#
_cell.length_a   1.000
_cell.length_b   1.000
_cell.length_c   1.000
_cell.angle_alpha   90.00
_cell.angle_beta   90.00
_cell.angle_gamma   90.00
#
_symmetry.space_group_name_H-M   'P 1'
#
loop_
_entity.id
_entity.type
_entity.pdbx_description
1 polymer ?
#
loop_
_entity_poly.entity_id
_entity_poly.type
_entity_poly.pdbx_seq_one_letter_code
_entity_poly.pdbx_strand_id
1 'polypeptide(L)' 'MGAPLQVAAIVVRVLSQLWKKPTVAVNHCVAHIEMGRIVTGADDPVVLYVSGGNTQVIALLKARESCN' A
#
# COMPACT_ATOMS: atom_id res chain seq x y z
N MET A 1 -7.76 9.16 11.46
CA MET A 1 -6.33 9.05 11.09
C MET A 1 -5.85 10.16 10.12
N GLY A 2 -6.34 11.41 10.22
CA GLY A 2 -5.96 12.47 9.25
C GLY A 2 -4.64 13.20 9.57
N ALA A 3 -4.47 13.63 10.82
CA ALA A 3 -3.31 14.44 11.23
C ALA A 3 -1.96 13.74 11.00
N PRO A 4 -1.77 12.43 11.31
CA PRO A 4 -0.49 11.76 11.04
C PRO A 4 -0.15 11.67 9.54
N LEU A 5 -1.16 11.47 8.68
CA LEU A 5 -0.96 11.41 7.23
C LEU A 5 -0.56 12.77 6.64
N GLN A 6 -1.13 13.86 7.16
CA GLN A 6 -0.76 15.21 6.75
C GLN A 6 0.69 15.53 7.11
N VAL A 7 1.14 15.16 8.31
CA VAL A 7 2.55 15.34 8.72
C VAL A 7 3.49 14.58 7.76
N ALA A 8 3.21 13.30 7.49
CA ALA A 8 4.02 12.51 6.56
C ALA A 8 4.07 13.13 5.15
N ALA A 9 2.94 13.62 4.64
CA ALA A 9 2.87 14.26 3.32
C ALA A 9 3.71 15.56 3.24
N ILE A 10 3.70 16.37 4.30
CA ILE A 10 4.52 17.60 4.39
C ILE A 10 6.00 17.24 4.39
N VAL A 11 6.42 16.29 5.24
CA VAL A 11 7.82 15.86 5.35
C VAL A 11 8.32 15.35 3.99
N VAL A 12 7.58 14.43 3.34
CA VAL A 12 7.96 13.89 2.03
C VAL A 12 8.10 14.98 0.96
N ARG A 13 7.23 15.99 0.97
CA ARG A 13 7.30 17.12 0.03
C ARG A 13 8.55 17.98 0.23
N VAL A 14 8.90 18.27 1.48
CA VAL A 14 10.12 19.03 1.82
C VAL A 14 11.37 18.27 1.36
N LEU A 15 11.45 16.97 1.67
CA LEU A 15 12.58 16.12 1.28
C LEU A 15 12.75 16.03 -0.25
N SER A 16 11.63 15.89 -0.98
CA SER A 16 11.62 15.88 -2.44
C SER A 16 12.16 17.18 -3.05
N GLN A 17 11.76 18.32 -2.49
CA GLN A 17 12.24 19.63 -2.95
C GLN A 17 13.73 19.83 -2.62
N LEU A 18 14.17 19.39 -1.43
CA LEU A 18 15.56 19.51 -0.99
C LEU A 18 16.52 18.71 -1.87
N TRP A 19 16.16 17.48 -2.21
CA TRP A 19 17.01 16.58 -2.99
C TRP A 19 16.65 16.46 -4.47
N LYS A 20 15.63 17.23 -4.93
CA LYS A 20 15.12 17.22 -6.31
C LYS A 20 14.81 15.81 -6.81
N LYS A 21 14.19 14.98 -5.96
CA LYS A 21 13.77 13.61 -6.29
C LYS A 21 12.25 13.53 -6.44
N PRO A 22 11.73 12.73 -7.38
CA PRO A 22 10.29 12.57 -7.57
C PRO A 22 9.65 11.90 -6.34
N THR A 23 8.40 12.27 -6.04
CA THR A 23 7.58 11.61 -5.01
C THR A 23 6.58 10.68 -5.66
N VAL A 24 6.31 9.56 -5.01
CA VAL A 24 5.31 8.57 -5.45
C VAL A 24 4.34 8.32 -4.30
N ALA A 25 3.05 8.46 -4.56
CA ALA A 25 2.01 8.14 -3.59
C ALA A 25 1.80 6.62 -3.54
N VAL A 26 1.68 6.07 -2.34
CA VAL A 26 1.52 4.63 -2.11
C VAL A 26 0.30 4.39 -1.24
N ASN A 27 -0.48 3.35 -1.57
CA ASN A 27 -1.57 2.89 -0.71
C ASN A 27 -1.01 2.04 0.43
N HIS A 28 -1.36 2.40 1.67
CA HIS A 28 -0.88 1.73 2.88
C HIS A 28 -1.19 0.22 2.91
N CYS A 29 -2.42 -0.18 2.56
CA CYS A 29 -2.83 -1.58 2.57
C CYS A 29 -2.12 -2.39 1.48
N VAL A 30 -2.00 -1.83 0.27
CA VAL A 30 -1.29 -2.51 -0.84
C VAL A 30 0.20 -2.64 -0.53
N ALA A 31 0.80 -1.65 0.13
CA ALA A 31 2.20 -1.74 0.58
C ALA A 31 2.44 -2.91 1.54
N HIS A 32 1.49 -3.20 2.46
CA HIS A 32 1.57 -4.38 3.32
C HIS A 32 1.55 -5.69 2.52
N ILE A 33 0.70 -5.77 1.49
CA ILE A 33 0.59 -6.96 0.62
C ILE A 33 1.89 -7.15 -0.17
N GLU A 34 2.36 -6.12 -0.88
CA GLU A 34 3.55 -6.21 -1.73
C GLU A 34 4.82 -6.51 -0.92
N MET A 35 4.99 -5.85 0.23
CA MET A 35 6.11 -6.17 1.12
C MET A 35 6.03 -7.62 1.64
N GLY A 36 4.83 -8.10 1.97
CA GLY A 36 4.59 -9.49 2.35
C GLY A 36 4.95 -10.48 1.25
N ARG A 37 4.53 -10.21 0.00
CA ARG A 37 4.89 -11.01 -1.19
C ARG A 37 6.40 -11.11 -1.39
N ILE A 38 7.12 -9.99 -1.27
CA ILE A 38 8.59 -9.95 -1.40
C ILE A 38 9.27 -10.79 -0.33
N VAL A 39 8.86 -10.67 0.94
CA VAL A 39 9.52 -11.37 2.05
C VAL A 39 9.18 -12.86 2.09
N THR A 40 7.95 -13.23 1.74
CA THR A 40 7.46 -14.62 1.85
C THR A 40 7.58 -15.42 0.56
N GLY A 41 7.79 -14.75 -0.58
CA GLY A 41 7.77 -15.40 -1.90
C GLY A 41 6.37 -15.80 -2.36
N ALA A 42 5.30 -15.30 -1.72
CA ALA A 42 3.94 -15.57 -2.15
C ALA A 42 3.61 -14.84 -3.45
N ASP A 43 3.21 -15.58 -4.49
CA ASP A 43 2.98 -15.01 -5.83
C ASP A 43 1.62 -14.30 -5.94
N ASP A 44 0.52 -14.98 -5.57
CA ASP A 44 -0.84 -14.42 -5.63
C ASP A 44 -1.66 -14.80 -4.37
N PRO A 45 -1.35 -14.23 -3.19
CA PRO A 45 -2.01 -14.61 -1.96
C PRO A 45 -3.36 -13.91 -1.77
N VAL A 46 -4.32 -14.63 -1.19
CA VAL A 46 -5.44 -14.02 -0.47
C VAL A 46 -4.93 -13.57 0.90
N VAL A 47 -4.95 -12.26 1.16
CA VAL A 47 -4.37 -11.66 2.36
C VAL A 47 -5.46 -11.29 3.36
N LEU A 48 -5.35 -11.84 4.57
CA LEU A 48 -6.06 -11.34 5.73
C LEU A 48 -5.24 -10.21 6.35
N TYR A 49 -5.64 -8.97 6.09
CA TYR A 49 -5.01 -7.77 6.64
C TYR A 49 -5.65 -7.41 7.98
N VAL A 50 -4.90 -7.56 9.07
CA VAL A 50 -5.33 -7.22 10.43
C VAL A 50 -4.39 -6.20 11.04
N SER A 51 -4.93 -5.05 11.42
CA SER A 51 -4.25 -3.96 12.11
C SER A 51 -5.20 -3.34 13.15
N GLY A 52 -4.68 -2.44 13.99
CA GLY A 52 -5.50 -1.79 15.01
C GLY A 52 -6.69 -0.97 14.48
N GLY A 53 -6.67 -0.59 13.20
CA GLY A 53 -7.75 0.18 12.55
C GLY A 53 -8.35 -0.48 11.31
N ASN A 54 -7.85 -1.64 10.88
CA ASN A 54 -8.28 -2.30 9.66
C ASN A 54 -8.31 -3.81 9.84
N THR A 55 -9.43 -4.44 9.51
CA THR A 55 -9.55 -5.90 9.42
C THR A 55 -10.26 -6.21 8.11
N GLN A 56 -9.51 -6.68 7.10
CA GLN A 56 -10.00 -6.82 5.72
C GLN A 56 -9.42 -8.09 5.09
N VAL A 57 -10.20 -8.74 4.23
CA VAL A 57 -9.71 -9.80 3.33
C VAL A 57 -9.54 -9.19 1.95
N ILE A 58 -8.33 -9.25 1.40
CA ILE A 58 -7.95 -8.60 0.15
C ILE A 58 -7.32 -9.65 -0.76
N ALA A 59 -7.78 -9.73 -2.01
CA ALA A 59 -7.23 -10.59 -3.05
C ALA A 59 -7.07 -9.80 -4.35
N LEU A 60 -6.00 -10.09 -5.10
CA LEU A 60 -5.81 -9.51 -6.43
C LEU A 60 -6.64 -10.31 -7.44
N LEU A 61 -7.65 -9.68 -8.01
CA LEU A 61 -8.36 -10.25 -9.15
C LEU A 61 -7.68 -9.76 -10.43
N LYS A 62 -6.94 -10.63 -11.12
CA LYS A 62 -6.58 -10.42 -12.52
C LYS A 62 -7.88 -10.34 -13.32
N ALA A 63 -7.95 -9.39 -14.25
CA ALA A 63 -9.16 -8.94 -14.94
C ALA A 63 -10.23 -10.04 -15.12
N ARG A 64 -11.48 -9.69 -14.75
CA ARG A 64 -12.69 -10.48 -15.04
C ARG A 64 -12.64 -10.96 -16.49
N GLU A 65 -12.31 -12.22 -16.71
CA GLU A 65 -13.01 -12.95 -17.76
C GLU A 65 -14.47 -12.92 -17.30
N SER A 66 -15.32 -12.32 -18.14
CA SER A 66 -16.76 -12.26 -17.95
C SER A 66 -17.26 -13.62 -17.50
N CYS A 67 -17.75 -13.69 -16.27
CA CYS A 67 -18.57 -14.80 -15.81
C CYS A 67 -19.75 -14.88 -16.78
N ASN A 68 -19.77 -15.94 -17.60
CA ASN A 68 -20.92 -16.38 -18.38
C ASN A 68 -21.65 -17.41 -17.53
#